data_AF-A0AAU3LQJ6-F1
#
_entry.id   AF-A0AAU3LQJ6-F1
#
_cell.length_a   1.000
_cell.length_b   1.000
_cell.length_c   1.000
_cell.angle_alpha   90.00
_cell.angle_beta   90.00
_cell.angle_gamma   90.00
#
_symmetry.space_group_name_H-M   'P 1'
#
loop_
_entity.id
_entity.type
_entity.pdbx_description
1 polymer ?
#
loop_
_entity_poly.entity_id
_entity_poly.type
_entity_poly.pdbx_seq_one_letter_code
_entity_poly.pdbx_strand_id
1 'polypeptide(L)'
;MAERDLVQELHGTTPLRLLARTGLLDTRLLVPHGIVTDRHPDVHGEDRGDLAALAAAGVSVIHCPQTSLRYGQVLHSFDAYRRAGINLCLGTDSFPPDLIRGMDTGVHLAKVVDGRLDAAPAEHYVEAATLGGARALRRTDLGRLEPGAQADLVAFRLDDIRDGVQDDPVRTFLLNGTARQATHSVVAGRPVMTDGRIPGTDLPNLRRRAQTLFETMRAAYGERDLRRRGAGELFPPTFPPYEETSR
;
A
#
# COMPACT_ATOMS: atom_id res chain seq x y z
N MET A 1 -15.70 9.96 0.44
CA MET A 1 -16.70 10.93 -0.05
C MET A 1 -16.41 12.36 0.40
N ALA A 2 -16.17 12.60 1.69
CA ALA A 2 -15.93 13.96 2.22
C ALA A 2 -14.99 14.87 1.39
N GLU A 3 -13.84 14.38 0.91
CA GLU A 3 -12.94 15.19 0.05
C GLU A 3 -13.55 15.51 -1.33
N ARG A 4 -14.12 14.53 -2.02
CA ARG A 4 -14.74 14.73 -3.35
C ARG A 4 -15.90 15.73 -3.24
N ASP A 5 -16.72 15.58 -2.20
CA ASP A 5 -17.87 16.45 -1.97
C ASP A 5 -17.42 17.88 -1.66
N LEU A 6 -16.40 18.04 -0.83
CA LEU A 6 -15.81 19.35 -0.53
C LEU A 6 -15.20 20.01 -1.78
N VAL A 7 -14.50 19.24 -2.63
CA VAL A 7 -13.97 19.77 -3.90
C VAL A 7 -15.11 20.17 -4.85
N GLN A 8 -16.19 19.39 -4.90
CA GLN A 8 -17.36 19.73 -5.69
C GLN A 8 -18.07 20.99 -5.17
N GLU A 9 -18.18 21.16 -3.85
CA GLU A 9 -18.77 22.34 -3.21
C GLU A 9 -17.93 23.60 -3.45
N LEU A 10 -16.61 23.52 -3.22
CA LEU A 10 -15.72 24.67 -3.30
C LEU A 10 -15.31 25.05 -4.73
N HIS A 11 -15.28 24.08 -5.66
CA HIS A 11 -14.72 24.28 -7.00
C HIS A 11 -15.65 23.88 -8.15
N GLY A 12 -16.85 23.36 -7.85
CA GLY A 12 -17.85 22.99 -8.85
C GLY A 12 -17.40 21.84 -9.77
N THR A 13 -16.43 21.03 -9.36
CA THR A 13 -15.82 20.01 -10.22
C THR A 13 -15.31 18.82 -9.41
N THR A 14 -14.88 17.75 -10.10
CA THR A 14 -14.30 16.57 -9.44
C THR A 14 -12.81 16.79 -9.12
N PRO A 15 -12.23 16.07 -8.14
CA PRO A 15 -10.80 16.16 -7.85
C PRO A 15 -9.92 15.95 -9.09
N LEU A 16 -10.24 14.96 -9.93
CA LEU A 16 -9.47 14.69 -11.16
C LEU A 16 -9.54 15.85 -12.15
N ARG A 17 -10.73 16.43 -12.35
CA ARG A 17 -10.90 17.62 -13.20
C ARG A 17 -10.21 18.85 -12.64
N LEU A 18 -10.19 19.02 -11.32
CA LEU A 18 -9.45 20.10 -10.67
C LEU A 18 -7.94 19.95 -10.89
N LEU A 19 -7.40 18.74 -10.73
CA LEU A 19 -6.00 18.43 -11.04
C LEU A 19 -5.67 18.73 -12.52
N ALA A 20 -6.56 18.37 -13.44
CA ALA A 20 -6.39 18.68 -14.87
C ALA A 20 -6.38 20.19 -15.12
N ARG A 21 -7.34 20.94 -14.57
CA ARG A 21 -7.45 22.41 -14.73
C ARG A 21 -6.27 23.17 -14.16
N THR A 22 -5.62 22.62 -13.14
CA THR A 22 -4.43 23.22 -12.49
C THR A 22 -3.12 22.82 -13.17
N GLY A 23 -3.17 21.92 -14.16
CA GLY A 23 -1.97 21.38 -14.82
C GLY A 23 -1.18 20.40 -13.96
N LEU A 24 -1.74 19.92 -12.85
CA LEU A 24 -1.11 18.95 -11.96
C LEU A 24 -1.35 17.50 -12.39
N LEU A 25 -2.27 17.27 -13.32
CA LEU A 25 -2.53 15.95 -13.88
C LEU A 25 -1.52 15.63 -15.00
N ASP A 26 -0.33 15.20 -14.61
CA ASP A 26 0.78 14.89 -15.52
C ASP A 26 1.61 13.67 -15.07
N THR A 27 2.64 13.34 -15.84
CA THR A 27 3.58 12.23 -15.56
C THR A 27 4.36 12.33 -14.24
N ARG A 28 4.28 13.47 -13.53
CA ARG A 28 4.90 13.66 -12.22
C ARG A 28 3.94 13.37 -11.08
N LEU A 29 2.64 13.30 -11.35
CA LEU A 29 1.64 13.02 -10.34
C LEU A 29 1.66 11.53 -9.98
N LEU A 30 1.82 11.29 -8.69
CA LEU A 30 1.54 10.00 -8.07
C LEU A 30 0.19 10.12 -7.38
N VAL A 31 -0.79 9.31 -7.80
CA VAL A 31 -2.14 9.28 -7.25
C VAL A 31 -2.19 8.20 -6.17
N PRO A 32 -2.19 8.54 -4.88
CA PRO A 32 -2.29 7.55 -3.82
C PRO A 32 -3.66 6.89 -3.84
N HIS A 33 -3.68 5.58 -3.60
CA HIS A 33 -4.84 4.71 -3.51
C HIS A 33 -5.67 4.52 -4.78
N GLY A 34 -5.97 5.58 -5.53
CA GLY A 34 -6.81 5.53 -6.73
C GLY A 34 -8.23 5.05 -6.47
N ILE A 35 -8.74 5.14 -5.23
CA ILE A 35 -10.01 4.52 -4.85
C ILE A 35 -11.22 5.29 -5.41
N VAL A 36 -11.20 6.61 -5.29
CA VAL A 36 -12.36 7.47 -5.60
C VAL A 36 -12.26 7.96 -7.04
N THR A 37 -12.66 7.09 -7.97
CA THR A 37 -12.93 7.43 -9.38
C THR A 37 -14.40 7.20 -9.69
N ASP A 38 -14.85 7.57 -10.88
CA ASP A 38 -16.23 7.35 -11.32
C ASP A 38 -16.67 5.87 -11.23
N ARG A 39 -15.73 4.91 -11.34
CA ARG A 39 -15.99 3.48 -11.09
C ARG A 39 -16.41 3.13 -9.67
N HIS A 40 -16.10 3.98 -8.69
CA HIS A 40 -16.48 3.73 -7.31
C HIS A 40 -18.02 3.67 -7.19
N PRO A 41 -18.60 2.67 -6.49
CA PRO A 41 -20.05 2.51 -6.34
C PRO A 41 -20.76 3.74 -5.79
N ASP A 42 -20.15 4.40 -4.79
CA ASP A 42 -20.68 5.65 -4.21
C ASP A 42 -20.54 6.88 -5.12
N VAL A 43 -19.94 6.75 -6.31
CA VAL A 43 -19.79 7.84 -7.28
C VAL A 43 -20.72 7.62 -8.47
N HIS A 44 -20.35 6.72 -9.38
CA HIS A 44 -21.18 6.31 -10.52
C HIS A 44 -21.27 4.80 -10.69
N GLY A 45 -20.38 4.02 -10.05
CA GLY A 45 -20.34 2.55 -10.16
C GLY A 45 -19.84 2.04 -11.52
N GLU A 46 -19.43 2.92 -12.42
CA GLU A 46 -18.97 2.60 -13.76
C GLU A 46 -17.93 3.63 -14.23
N ASP A 47 -17.05 3.23 -15.16
CA ASP A 47 -16.05 4.17 -15.68
C ASP A 47 -16.71 5.13 -16.66
N ARG A 48 -16.61 6.42 -16.38
CA ARG A 48 -17.11 7.50 -17.27
C ARG A 48 -15.98 8.31 -17.91
N GLY A 49 -14.78 7.76 -17.94
CA GLY A 49 -13.61 8.33 -18.61
C GLY A 49 -12.49 8.75 -17.65
N ASP A 50 -12.66 8.55 -16.34
CA ASP A 50 -11.61 8.83 -15.35
C ASP A 50 -10.36 7.99 -15.63
N LEU A 51 -10.52 6.69 -15.95
CA LEU A 51 -9.37 5.84 -16.25
C LEU A 51 -8.66 6.27 -17.53
N ALA A 52 -9.41 6.63 -18.56
CA ALA A 52 -8.85 7.14 -19.82
C ALA A 52 -8.08 8.46 -19.60
N ALA A 53 -8.61 9.36 -18.77
CA ALA A 53 -7.94 10.61 -18.43
C ALA A 53 -6.64 10.38 -17.64
N LEU A 54 -6.66 9.48 -16.65
CA LEU A 54 -5.47 9.09 -15.88
C LEU A 54 -4.40 8.48 -16.79
N ALA A 55 -4.80 7.56 -17.68
CA ALA A 55 -3.90 6.92 -18.62
C ALA A 55 -3.29 7.93 -19.61
N ALA A 56 -4.11 8.81 -20.19
CA ALA A 56 -3.65 9.83 -21.14
C ALA A 56 -2.68 10.84 -20.50
N ALA A 57 -2.86 11.15 -19.22
CA ALA A 57 -1.95 12.00 -18.47
C ALA A 57 -0.63 11.32 -18.10
N GLY A 58 -0.55 9.99 -18.21
CA GLY A 58 0.64 9.21 -17.87
C GLY A 58 0.96 9.20 -16.38
N VAL A 59 -0.06 9.35 -15.52
CA VAL A 59 0.12 9.30 -14.06
C VAL A 59 0.46 7.88 -13.59
N SER A 60 0.95 7.78 -12.36
CA SER A 60 1.05 6.50 -11.66
C SER A 60 0.07 6.44 -10.50
N VAL A 61 -0.63 5.32 -10.34
CA VAL A 61 -1.51 5.07 -9.19
C VAL A 61 -0.79 4.16 -8.20
N ILE A 62 -0.71 4.59 -6.94
CA ILE A 62 -0.08 3.83 -5.85
C ILE A 62 -1.18 3.04 -5.14
N HIS A 63 -1.30 1.76 -5.45
CA HIS A 63 -2.25 0.85 -4.81
C HIS A 63 -1.71 0.40 -3.44
N CYS A 64 -2.51 0.59 -2.39
CA CYS A 64 -2.13 0.25 -1.00
C CYS A 64 -3.14 -0.73 -0.37
N PRO A 65 -3.14 -2.03 -0.75
CA PRO A 65 -4.23 -2.95 -0.42
C PRO A 65 -4.55 -3.06 1.07
N GLN A 66 -3.52 -3.20 1.91
CA GLN A 66 -3.71 -3.40 3.36
C GLN A 66 -4.32 -2.20 4.06
N THR A 67 -3.89 -0.98 3.69
CA THR A 67 -4.42 0.25 4.28
C THR A 67 -5.88 0.44 3.83
N SER A 68 -6.16 0.26 2.55
CA SER A 68 -7.50 0.39 1.99
C SER A 68 -8.46 -0.55 2.69
N LEU A 69 -8.08 -1.83 2.83
CA LEU A 69 -8.86 -2.83 3.55
C LEU A 69 -9.12 -2.43 5.01
N ARG A 70 -8.10 -1.94 5.72
CA ARG A 70 -8.23 -1.50 7.12
C ARG A 70 -9.27 -0.39 7.29
N TYR A 71 -9.42 0.47 6.28
CA TYR A 71 -10.41 1.55 6.26
C TYR A 71 -11.73 1.17 5.58
N GLY A 72 -11.94 -0.12 5.28
CA GLY A 72 -13.18 -0.59 4.64
C GLY A 72 -13.32 -0.15 3.18
N GLN A 73 -12.20 0.13 2.52
CA GLN A 73 -12.16 0.56 1.12
C GLN A 73 -11.39 -0.42 0.24
N VAL A 74 -11.58 -0.29 -1.07
CA VAL A 74 -10.90 -1.13 -2.07
C VAL A 74 -10.70 -0.35 -3.36
N LEU A 75 -9.68 -0.73 -4.14
CA LEU A 75 -9.56 -0.29 -5.52
C LEU A 75 -10.63 -1.00 -6.36
N HIS A 76 -11.55 -0.25 -6.96
CA HIS A 76 -12.66 -0.80 -7.74
C HIS A 76 -12.22 -1.26 -9.13
N SER A 77 -11.63 -2.47 -9.13
CA SER A 77 -10.98 -3.20 -10.23
C SER A 77 -9.52 -2.82 -10.47
N PHE A 78 -8.58 -3.61 -9.93
CA PHE A 78 -7.16 -3.54 -10.31
C PHE A 78 -6.98 -3.82 -11.81
N ASP A 79 -7.73 -4.79 -12.35
CA ASP A 79 -7.66 -5.19 -13.76
C ASP A 79 -8.06 -4.05 -14.71
N ALA A 80 -9.11 -3.29 -14.37
CA ALA A 80 -9.56 -2.16 -15.20
C ALA A 80 -8.48 -1.08 -15.32
N TYR A 81 -7.81 -0.73 -14.22
CA TYR A 81 -6.72 0.26 -14.25
C TYR A 81 -5.55 -0.22 -15.10
N ARG A 82 -5.17 -1.50 -14.90
CA ARG A 82 -4.11 -2.15 -15.68
C ARG A 82 -4.44 -2.16 -17.18
N ARG A 83 -5.65 -2.58 -17.56
CA ARG A 83 -6.11 -2.62 -18.95
C ARG A 83 -6.24 -1.24 -19.58
N ALA A 84 -6.53 -0.21 -18.80
CA ALA A 84 -6.53 1.18 -19.25
C ALA A 84 -5.11 1.70 -19.54
N GLY A 85 -4.05 0.95 -19.21
CA GLY A 85 -2.66 1.36 -19.42
C GLY A 85 -2.12 2.29 -18.34
N ILE A 86 -2.79 2.39 -17.20
CA ILE A 86 -2.32 3.19 -16.06
C ILE A 86 -1.15 2.46 -15.40
N ASN A 87 -0.05 3.17 -15.10
CA ASN A 87 1.04 2.59 -14.35
C ASN A 87 0.60 2.35 -12.90
N LEU A 88 0.55 1.07 -12.49
CA LEU A 88 0.22 0.67 -11.12
C LEU A 88 1.50 0.42 -10.33
N CYS A 89 1.55 0.98 -9.13
CA CYS A 89 2.61 0.77 -8.14
C CYS A 89 2.01 0.21 -6.86
N LEU A 90 2.82 -0.42 -6.00
CA LEU A 90 2.39 -0.76 -4.64
C LEU A 90 2.97 0.19 -3.60
N GLY A 91 2.15 0.48 -2.59
CA GLY A 91 2.55 1.21 -1.39
C GLY A 91 2.00 0.54 -0.13
N THR A 92 2.65 0.77 1.00
CA THR A 92 2.19 0.24 2.30
C THR A 92 1.29 1.21 3.04
N ASP A 93 1.52 2.52 2.85
CA ASP A 93 0.86 3.66 3.51
C ASP A 93 1.04 3.71 5.04
N SER A 94 0.80 2.59 5.75
CA SER A 94 0.91 2.48 7.20
C SER A 94 1.73 1.28 7.66
N PHE A 95 1.87 1.13 8.98
CA PHE A 95 2.54 -0.02 9.59
C PHE A 95 1.60 -1.25 9.64
N PRO A 96 2.12 -2.48 9.44
CA PRO A 96 3.49 -2.81 9.07
C PRO A 96 3.80 -2.49 7.59
N PRO A 97 5.03 -2.08 7.26
CA PRO A 97 5.43 -1.80 5.87
C PRO A 97 5.73 -3.10 5.12
N ASP A 98 4.71 -3.95 4.93
CA ASP A 98 4.83 -5.29 4.35
C ASP A 98 4.21 -5.36 2.95
N LEU A 99 5.02 -5.09 1.93
CA LEU A 99 4.56 -5.16 0.53
C LEU A 99 4.13 -6.56 0.10
N ILE A 100 4.61 -7.63 0.74
CA ILE A 100 4.26 -9.01 0.40
C ILE A 100 2.83 -9.28 0.83
N ARG A 101 2.49 -8.93 2.07
CA ARG A 101 1.09 -8.95 2.53
C ARG A 101 0.20 -7.99 1.74
N GLY A 102 0.78 -6.87 1.28
CA GLY A 102 0.15 -5.98 0.29
C GLY A 102 -0.28 -6.73 -0.97
N MET A 103 0.64 -7.42 -1.63
CA MET A 103 0.35 -8.21 -2.83
C MET A 103 -0.70 -9.29 -2.57
N ASP A 104 -0.54 -10.08 -1.51
CA ASP A 104 -1.50 -11.13 -1.11
C ASP A 104 -2.93 -10.58 -0.95
N THR A 105 -3.06 -9.53 -0.14
CA THR A 105 -4.35 -8.86 0.12
C THR A 105 -4.94 -8.29 -1.17
N GLY A 106 -4.11 -7.67 -2.01
CA GLY A 106 -4.53 -7.08 -3.27
C GLY A 106 -5.08 -8.11 -4.25
N VAL A 107 -4.35 -9.22 -4.44
CA VAL A 107 -4.77 -10.32 -5.33
C VAL A 107 -6.15 -10.86 -4.93
N HIS A 108 -6.36 -11.10 -3.64
CA HIS A 108 -7.64 -11.58 -3.14
C HIS A 108 -8.77 -10.55 -3.32
N LEU A 109 -8.53 -9.29 -2.97
CA LEU A 109 -9.54 -8.24 -3.10
C LEU A 109 -9.93 -7.97 -4.54
N ALA A 110 -8.97 -7.93 -5.46
CA ALA A 110 -9.25 -7.71 -6.87
C ALA A 110 -10.15 -8.80 -7.47
N LYS A 111 -9.94 -10.07 -7.10
CA LYS A 111 -10.81 -11.18 -7.52
C LYS A 111 -12.23 -11.06 -6.98
N VAL A 112 -12.37 -10.64 -5.72
CA VAL A 112 -13.68 -10.45 -5.08
C VAL A 112 -14.42 -9.29 -5.72
N VAL A 113 -13.76 -8.14 -5.92
CA VAL A 113 -14.34 -6.94 -6.51
C VAL A 113 -14.78 -7.19 -7.96
N ASP A 114 -13.96 -7.89 -8.75
CA ASP A 114 -14.27 -8.13 -10.15
C ASP A 114 -15.16 -9.37 -10.37
N GLY A 115 -15.36 -10.19 -9.34
CA GLY A 115 -16.14 -11.43 -9.43
C GLY A 115 -15.53 -12.49 -10.36
N ARG A 116 -14.21 -12.42 -10.62
CA ARG A 116 -13.51 -13.30 -11.56
C ARG A 116 -12.15 -13.74 -11.02
N LEU A 117 -11.78 -14.98 -11.28
CA LEU A 117 -10.54 -15.59 -10.80
C LEU A 117 -9.28 -14.98 -11.42
N ASP A 118 -9.36 -14.54 -12.67
CA ASP A 118 -8.25 -14.03 -13.48
C ASP A 118 -8.03 -12.50 -13.38
N ALA A 119 -8.74 -11.82 -12.47
CA ALA A 119 -8.70 -10.36 -12.34
C ALA A 119 -7.41 -9.80 -11.70
N ALA A 120 -6.60 -10.68 -11.11
CA ALA A 120 -5.32 -10.29 -10.50
C ALA A 120 -4.28 -11.41 -10.66
N PRO A 121 -3.66 -11.52 -11.85
CA PRO A 121 -2.50 -12.37 -12.03
C PRO A 121 -1.35 -11.92 -11.12
N ALA A 122 -0.67 -12.88 -10.50
CA ALA A 122 0.36 -12.64 -9.48
C ALA A 122 1.52 -11.81 -10.04
N GLU A 123 1.90 -12.05 -11.29
CA GLU A 123 2.96 -11.35 -12.01
C GLU A 123 2.74 -9.84 -12.05
N HIS A 124 1.50 -9.37 -12.22
CA HIS A 124 1.21 -7.95 -12.28
C HIS A 124 1.32 -7.25 -10.92
N TYR A 125 1.09 -7.98 -9.82
CA TYR A 125 1.36 -7.47 -8.48
C TYR A 125 2.86 -7.38 -8.19
N VAL A 126 3.65 -8.35 -8.66
CA VAL A 126 5.12 -8.30 -8.58
C VAL A 126 5.67 -7.16 -9.42
N GLU A 127 5.17 -6.97 -10.64
CA GLU A 127 5.52 -5.84 -11.50
C GLU A 127 5.17 -4.51 -10.80
N ALA A 128 3.99 -4.38 -10.22
CA ALA A 128 3.59 -3.17 -9.49
C ALA A 128 4.49 -2.90 -8.26
N ALA A 129 4.97 -3.96 -7.59
CA ALA A 129 5.92 -3.86 -6.48
C ALA A 129 7.35 -3.47 -6.92
N THR A 130 7.69 -3.64 -8.21
CA THR A 130 9.05 -3.47 -8.73
C THR A 130 9.08 -2.44 -9.88
N LEU A 131 8.83 -2.88 -11.12
CA LEU A 131 8.80 -2.06 -12.33
C LEU A 131 7.82 -0.89 -12.23
N GLY A 132 6.67 -1.07 -11.60
CA GLY A 132 5.66 -0.03 -11.39
C GLY A 132 6.23 1.15 -10.62
N GLY A 133 6.84 0.87 -9.46
CA GLY A 133 7.53 1.88 -8.65
C GLY A 133 8.70 2.53 -9.39
N ALA A 134 9.49 1.75 -10.13
CA ALA A 134 10.58 2.28 -10.95
C ALA A 134 10.06 3.26 -12.04
N ARG A 135 8.96 2.93 -12.73
CA ARG A 135 8.29 3.79 -13.71
C ARG A 135 7.74 5.07 -13.07
N ALA A 136 7.10 4.97 -11.90
CA ALA A 136 6.60 6.11 -11.15
C ALA A 136 7.72 7.08 -10.75
N LEU A 137 8.88 6.55 -10.37
CA LEU A 137 10.08 7.34 -10.05
C LEU A 137 10.87 7.75 -11.30
N ARG A 138 10.43 7.35 -12.50
CA ARG A 138 11.09 7.61 -13.79
C ARG A 138 12.54 7.13 -13.82
N ARG A 139 12.76 5.95 -13.24
CA ARG A 139 14.04 5.25 -13.17
C ARG A 139 14.00 4.00 -14.03
N THR A 140 14.61 4.06 -15.22
CA THR A 140 14.65 2.93 -16.15
C THR A 140 15.65 1.85 -15.75
N ASP A 141 16.58 2.20 -14.87
CA ASP A 141 17.65 1.34 -14.34
C ASP A 141 17.24 0.57 -13.07
N LEU A 142 15.99 0.69 -12.60
CA LEU A 142 15.47 -0.01 -11.42
C LEU A 142 14.38 -1.04 -11.76
N GLY A 143 14.09 -1.92 -10.79
CA GLY A 143 12.94 -2.83 -10.82
C GLY A 143 13.10 -4.05 -11.74
N ARG A 144 14.31 -4.31 -12.22
CA ARG A 144 14.62 -5.37 -13.20
C ARG A 144 15.98 -6.00 -12.94
N LEU A 145 16.12 -7.24 -13.38
CA LEU A 145 17.37 -8.02 -13.30
C LEU A 145 17.95 -8.20 -14.71
N GLU A 146 18.66 -7.20 -15.19
CA GLU A 146 19.32 -7.23 -16.51
C GLU A 146 20.66 -6.47 -16.48
N PRO A 147 21.63 -6.80 -17.35
CA PRO A 147 22.87 -6.04 -17.46
C PRO A 147 22.61 -4.55 -17.70
N GLY A 148 23.30 -3.69 -16.94
CA GLY A 148 23.14 -2.23 -17.01
C GLY A 148 22.12 -1.65 -16.02
N ALA A 149 21.25 -2.47 -15.43
CA ALA A 149 20.39 -2.05 -14.32
C ALA A 149 21.20 -1.87 -13.02
N GLN A 150 20.70 -1.03 -12.11
CA GLN A 150 21.25 -0.91 -10.77
C GLN A 150 21.06 -2.23 -10.02
N ALA A 151 22.09 -2.65 -9.27
CA ALA A 151 22.05 -3.87 -8.46
C ALA A 151 21.22 -3.66 -7.17
N ASP A 152 19.91 -3.51 -7.34
CA ASP A 152 18.90 -3.43 -6.29
C ASP A 152 18.19 -4.78 -6.19
N LEU A 153 18.59 -5.58 -5.21
CA LEU A 153 18.20 -6.98 -5.08
C LEU A 153 17.63 -7.24 -3.70
N VAL A 154 16.67 -8.16 -3.63
CA VAL A 154 16.18 -8.72 -2.37
C VAL A 154 16.06 -10.23 -2.51
N ALA A 155 16.51 -10.96 -1.50
CA ALA A 155 16.41 -12.42 -1.44
C ALA A 155 15.46 -12.83 -0.31
N PHE A 156 14.53 -13.73 -0.63
CA PHE A 156 13.56 -14.28 0.31
C PHE A 156 13.82 -15.76 0.53
N ARG A 157 13.67 -16.22 1.78
CA ARG A 157 13.75 -17.63 2.15
C ARG A 157 12.36 -18.27 2.09
N LEU A 158 12.27 -19.47 1.51
CA LEU A 158 11.01 -20.20 1.31
C LEU A 158 11.04 -21.63 1.91
N ASP A 159 12.03 -21.96 2.74
CA ASP A 159 12.27 -23.31 3.26
C ASP A 159 11.61 -23.60 4.61
N ASP A 160 10.72 -22.71 5.10
CA ASP A 160 10.04 -22.90 6.38
C ASP A 160 8.75 -23.71 6.20
N ILE A 161 8.40 -24.54 7.18
CA ILE A 161 7.14 -25.30 7.16
C ILE A 161 5.90 -24.40 7.01
N ARG A 162 5.99 -23.14 7.45
CA ARG A 162 4.94 -22.12 7.35
C ARG A 162 4.74 -21.62 5.91
N ASP A 163 5.71 -21.82 5.02
CA ASP A 163 5.62 -21.46 3.60
C ASP A 163 4.78 -22.50 2.81
N GLY A 164 4.56 -23.68 3.39
CA GLY A 164 3.80 -24.77 2.78
C GLY A 164 4.55 -25.49 1.66
N VAL A 165 3.81 -26.17 0.79
CA VAL A 165 4.40 -26.83 -0.39
C VAL A 165 4.83 -25.77 -1.40
N GLN A 166 6.07 -25.89 -1.88
CA GLN A 166 6.60 -25.06 -2.96
C GLN A 166 6.21 -25.67 -4.32
N ASP A 167 5.47 -24.92 -5.14
CA ASP A 167 5.16 -25.28 -6.53
C ASP A 167 5.74 -24.23 -7.48
N ASP A 168 5.23 -23.00 -7.38
CA ASP A 168 5.78 -21.82 -8.06
C ASP A 168 6.32 -20.85 -6.99
N PRO A 169 7.61 -20.49 -7.00
CA PRO A 169 8.21 -19.71 -5.91
C PRO A 169 7.60 -18.32 -5.76
N VAL A 170 7.17 -17.70 -6.86
CA VAL A 170 6.55 -16.36 -6.82
C VAL A 170 5.18 -16.44 -6.17
N ARG A 171 4.34 -17.37 -6.60
CA ARG A 171 2.99 -17.59 -6.07
C ARG A 171 3.02 -18.11 -4.63
N THR A 172 3.90 -19.07 -4.32
CA THR A 172 4.07 -19.57 -2.95
C THR A 172 4.48 -18.42 -2.02
N PHE A 173 5.47 -17.63 -2.40
CA PHE A 173 5.90 -16.48 -1.61
C PHE A 173 4.81 -15.41 -1.48
N LEU A 174 4.13 -15.08 -2.58
CA LEU A 174 3.10 -14.05 -2.58
C LEU A 174 1.92 -14.42 -1.69
N LEU A 175 1.42 -15.67 -1.76
CA LEU A 175 0.20 -16.09 -1.07
C LEU A 175 0.43 -16.61 0.35
N ASN A 176 1.60 -17.17 0.64
CA ASN A 176 1.88 -17.78 1.94
C ASN A 176 2.90 -16.99 2.77
N GLY A 177 3.57 -16.01 2.15
CA GLY A 177 4.72 -15.33 2.74
C GLY A 177 4.44 -13.96 3.34
N THR A 178 5.52 -13.35 3.85
CA THR A 178 5.57 -11.98 4.38
C THR A 178 6.94 -11.37 4.13
N ALA A 179 7.06 -10.04 4.28
CA ALA A 179 8.37 -9.36 4.21
C ALA A 179 9.41 -9.89 5.22
N ARG A 180 8.99 -10.65 6.24
CA ARG A 180 9.89 -11.26 7.24
C ARG A 180 10.77 -12.38 6.68
N GLN A 181 10.46 -12.90 5.50
CA GLN A 181 11.30 -13.88 4.82
C GLN A 181 12.50 -13.25 4.11
N ALA A 182 12.59 -11.91 4.07
CA ALA A 182 13.74 -11.24 3.51
C ALA A 182 15.00 -11.59 4.32
N THR A 183 15.99 -12.15 3.64
CA THR A 183 17.29 -12.50 4.24
C THR A 183 18.37 -11.53 3.80
N HIS A 184 18.35 -11.11 2.54
CA HIS A 184 19.34 -10.22 1.97
C HIS A 184 18.66 -9.07 1.25
N SER A 185 19.25 -7.88 1.36
CA SER A 185 18.89 -6.72 0.56
C SER A 185 20.16 -6.02 0.12
N VAL A 186 20.23 -5.70 -1.16
CA VAL A 186 21.34 -5.00 -1.81
C VAL A 186 20.76 -3.75 -2.46
N VAL A 187 21.41 -2.61 -2.26
CA VAL A 187 21.03 -1.34 -2.88
C VAL A 187 22.26 -0.76 -3.56
N ALA A 188 22.17 -0.50 -4.86
CA ALA A 188 23.27 -0.05 -5.71
C ALA A 188 24.53 -0.92 -5.57
N GLY A 189 24.35 -2.25 -5.51
CA GLY A 189 25.43 -3.21 -5.34
C GLY A 189 25.99 -3.30 -3.91
N ARG A 190 25.49 -2.50 -2.96
CA ARG A 190 25.91 -2.55 -1.56
C ARG A 190 24.95 -3.38 -0.72
N PRO A 191 25.41 -4.43 -0.02
CA PRO A 191 24.59 -5.14 0.95
C PRO A 191 24.14 -4.20 2.08
N VAL A 192 22.83 -4.11 2.31
CA VAL A 192 22.21 -3.33 3.39
C VAL A 192 21.50 -4.23 4.42
N MET A 193 21.22 -5.48 4.06
CA MET A 193 20.73 -6.52 4.95
C MET A 193 21.40 -7.85 4.61
N THR A 194 21.80 -8.61 5.63
CA THR A 194 22.45 -9.91 5.49
C THR A 194 21.91 -10.84 6.58
N ASP A 195 21.50 -12.04 6.20
CA ASP A 195 20.88 -13.04 7.08
C ASP A 195 19.75 -12.48 7.98
N GLY A 196 18.91 -11.61 7.42
CA GLY A 196 17.79 -10.98 8.12
C GLY A 196 18.20 -9.88 9.10
N ARG A 197 19.47 -9.46 9.12
CA ARG A 197 20.01 -8.43 10.01
C ARG A 197 20.43 -7.20 9.22
N ILE A 198 20.11 -6.03 9.74
CA ILE A 198 20.56 -4.74 9.21
C ILE A 198 21.81 -4.32 9.99
N PRO A 199 23.01 -4.29 9.37
CA PRO A 199 24.24 -3.91 10.06
C PRO A 199 24.16 -2.53 10.71
N GLY A 200 24.75 -2.37 11.89
CA GLY A 200 24.78 -1.09 12.61
C GLY A 200 23.46 -0.69 13.29
N THR A 201 22.44 -1.54 13.29
CA THR A 201 21.13 -1.23 13.88
C THR A 201 20.88 -2.01 15.18
N ASP A 202 20.58 -1.30 16.27
CA ASP A 202 20.07 -1.88 17.52
C ASP A 202 18.53 -1.87 17.51
N LEU A 203 17.94 -2.94 16.95
CA LEU A 203 16.48 -3.07 16.84
C LEU A 203 15.76 -3.07 18.20
N PRO A 204 16.25 -3.76 19.26
CA PRO A 204 15.67 -3.64 20.59
C PRO A 204 15.62 -2.21 21.13
N ASN A 205 16.70 -1.44 20.97
CA ASN A 205 16.73 -0.04 21.37
C ASN A 205 15.78 0.82 20.54
N LEU A 206 15.79 0.65 19.20
CA LEU A 206 14.87 1.35 18.31
C LEU A 206 13.41 1.10 18.71
N ARG A 207 13.06 -0.14 19.06
CA ARG A 207 11.71 -0.50 19.55
C ARG A 207 11.37 0.24 20.85
N ARG A 208 12.28 0.27 21.83
CA ARG A 208 12.06 1.02 23.09
C ARG A 208 11.85 2.51 22.83
N ARG A 209 12.69 3.13 21.99
CA ARG A 209 12.56 4.55 21.62
C ARG A 209 11.23 4.85 20.91
N ALA A 210 10.83 3.98 19.98
CA ALA A 210 9.55 4.11 19.29
C ALA A 210 8.36 4.01 20.26
N GLN A 211 8.43 3.10 21.24
CA GLN A 211 7.41 2.98 22.29
C GLN A 211 7.30 4.26 23.12
N THR A 212 8.42 4.83 23.57
CA THR A 212 8.42 6.10 24.32
C THR A 212 7.83 7.26 23.51
N LEU A 213 8.14 7.33 22.21
CA LEU A 213 7.57 8.34 21.32
C LEU A 213 6.05 8.15 21.17
N PHE A 214 5.59 6.92 21.00
CA PHE A 214 4.17 6.60 20.90
C PHE A 214 3.42 6.98 22.19
N GLU A 215 3.98 6.70 23.36
CA GLU A 215 3.41 7.09 24.65
C GLU A 215 3.28 8.61 24.79
N THR A 216 4.30 9.34 24.34
CA THR A 216 4.29 10.81 24.33
C THR A 216 3.22 11.35 23.39
N MET A 217 3.17 10.82 22.16
CA MET A 217 2.14 11.18 21.18
C MET A 217 0.74 10.90 21.76
N ARG A 218 0.52 9.70 22.30
CA ARG A 218 -0.76 9.26 22.89
C ARG A 218 -1.20 10.18 24.04
N ALA A 219 -0.28 10.61 24.90
CA ALA A 219 -0.57 11.53 25.99
C ALA A 219 -1.00 12.92 25.47
N ALA A 220 -0.35 13.43 24.42
CA ALA A 220 -0.61 14.75 23.85
C ALA A 220 -1.98 14.86 23.13
N TYR A 221 -2.61 13.74 22.75
CA TYR A 221 -3.93 13.77 22.11
C TYR A 221 -5.01 14.44 22.98
N GLY A 222 -4.93 14.29 24.30
CA GLY A 222 -5.86 14.96 25.22
C GLY A 222 -5.78 16.48 25.15
N GLU A 223 -4.61 17.04 24.82
CA GLU A 223 -4.43 18.49 24.67
C GLU A 223 -5.12 19.03 23.42
N ARG A 224 -5.22 18.20 22.38
CA ARG A 224 -5.83 18.55 21.08
C ARG A 224 -7.31 18.15 20.99
N ASP A 225 -7.80 17.37 21.95
CA ASP A 225 -9.20 16.99 22.02
C ASP A 225 -10.05 18.17 22.52
N LEU A 226 -11.10 18.52 21.78
CA LEU A 226 -12.01 19.62 22.13
C LEU A 226 -12.64 19.47 23.52
N ARG A 227 -12.84 18.21 23.96
CA ARG A 227 -13.41 17.88 25.28
C ARG A 227 -12.33 17.63 26.34
N ARG A 228 -11.05 17.79 25.99
CA ARG A 228 -9.87 17.54 26.84
C ARG A 228 -9.89 16.17 27.53
N ARG A 229 -10.41 15.15 26.84
CA ARG A 229 -10.47 13.79 27.37
C ARG A 229 -9.08 13.21 27.59
N GLY A 230 -8.95 12.35 28.60
CA GLY A 230 -7.70 11.66 28.89
C GLY A 230 -7.36 10.58 27.86
N ALA A 231 -6.08 10.20 27.76
CA ALA A 231 -5.61 9.19 26.81
C ALA A 231 -6.26 7.80 27.00
N GLY A 232 -6.73 7.46 28.20
CA GLY A 232 -7.46 6.21 28.43
C GLY A 232 -8.85 6.18 27.77
N GLU A 233 -9.51 7.33 27.69
CA GLU A 233 -10.82 7.47 27.05
C GLU A 233 -10.69 7.62 25.52
N LEU A 234 -9.65 8.31 25.06
CA LEU A 234 -9.35 8.46 23.63
C LEU A 234 -8.80 7.17 23.00
N PHE A 235 -8.10 6.37 23.78
CA PHE A 235 -7.50 5.10 23.36
C PHE A 235 -7.89 3.99 24.35
N PRO A 236 -9.17 3.59 24.35
CA PRO A 236 -9.62 2.52 25.22
C PRO A 236 -8.96 1.19 24.81
N PRO A 237 -8.71 0.29 25.76
CA PRO A 237 -8.23 -1.05 25.42
C PRO A 237 -9.28 -1.78 24.57
N THR A 238 -8.83 -2.65 23.67
CA THR A 238 -9.72 -3.44 22.79
C THR A 238 -10.66 -4.33 23.59
N PHE A 239 -10.20 -4.83 24.73
CA PHE A 239 -11.02 -5.56 25.69
C PHE A 239 -11.21 -4.71 26.94
N PRO A 240 -12.40 -4.70 27.56
CA PRO A 240 -12.60 -4.04 28.83
C PRO A 240 -11.67 -4.62 29.90
N PRO A 241 -11.35 -3.85 30.95
CA PRO A 241 -10.69 -4.40 32.12
C PRO A 241 -11.45 -5.61 32.66
N TYR A 242 -10.71 -6.62 33.12
CA TYR A 242 -11.32 -7.73 33.81
C TYR A 242 -11.96 -7.25 35.12
N GLU A 243 -13.26 -7.49 35.28
CA GLU A 243 -13.98 -7.27 36.53
C GLU A 243 -14.30 -8.63 37.16
N GLU A 244 -13.75 -8.88 38.34
CA GLU A 244 -14.07 -10.07 39.12
C GLU A 244 -15.51 -9.94 39.61
N THR A 245 -16.43 -10.69 39.01
CA THR A 245 -17.84 -10.69 39.42
C THR A 245 -17.96 -11.54 40.68
N SER A 246 -18.14 -10.89 41.83
CA SER A 246 -18.46 -11.57 43.10
C SER A 246 -19.68 -12.47 42.89
N ARG A 247 -19.47 -13.79 42.97
CA ARG A 247 -20.54 -14.79 43.05
C ARG A 247 -20.97 -15.01 44.49
#